data_AF-E1IHR8-F1
#
_entry.id   AF-E1IHR8-F1
#
_cell.length_a   1.000
_cell.length_b   1.000
_cell.length_c   1.000
_cell.angle_alpha   90.00
_cell.angle_beta   90.00
_cell.angle_gamma   90.00
#
_symmetry.space_group_name_H-M   'P 1'
#
loop_
_entity.id
_entity.type
_entity.pdbx_description
1 polymer ?
#
loop_
_entity_poly.entity_id
_entity_poly.type
_entity_poly.pdbx_seq_one_letter_code
_entity_poly.pdbx_strand_id
1 'polypeptide(L)'
;MFFRYNRHSNTMAIDSVRLLTDSAAQIWRGLSRYSSLEALTTSECFDEWISANRPPMPLDRAEEQALRRDYRRLTTLIDEIETLVRSRSQAIQLVVAQITPSD
;
A
#
# COMPACT_ATOMS: atom_id res chain seq x y z
N MET A 1 -19.82 38.33 -2.24
CA MET A 1 -19.92 37.39 -1.10
C MET A 1 -19.16 36.13 -1.47
N PHE A 2 -18.18 35.73 -0.66
CA PHE A 2 -17.11 34.81 -0.98
C PHE A 2 -17.55 33.34 -0.97
N PHE A 3 -17.35 32.61 -2.07
CA PHE A 3 -17.23 31.15 -2.08
C PHE A 3 -16.22 30.73 -3.16
N ARG A 4 -14.93 30.95 -2.89
CA ARG A 4 -13.88 30.43 -3.78
C ARG A 4 -12.57 30.17 -3.05
N TYR A 5 -12.61 29.34 -2.02
CA TYR A 5 -11.42 28.67 -1.49
C TYR A 5 -11.86 27.31 -0.94
N ASN A 6 -11.78 26.27 -1.79
CA ASN A 6 -11.71 24.85 -1.38
C ASN A 6 -11.61 23.87 -2.56
N ARG A 7 -11.45 24.34 -3.80
CA ARG A 7 -11.21 23.42 -4.92
C ARG A 7 -9.76 22.95 -5.00
N HIS A 8 -8.78 23.77 -4.59
CA HIS A 8 -7.36 23.40 -4.63
C HIS A 8 -6.97 22.35 -3.57
N SER A 9 -7.53 22.42 -2.36
CA SER A 9 -7.23 21.46 -1.29
C SER A 9 -7.75 20.06 -1.62
N ASN A 10 -8.91 19.98 -2.29
CA ASN A 10 -9.52 18.72 -2.68
C ASN A 10 -8.82 18.10 -3.90
N THR A 11 -8.39 18.91 -4.87
CA THR A 11 -7.55 18.43 -5.98
C THR A 11 -6.20 17.92 -5.48
N MET A 12 -5.51 18.65 -4.59
CA MET A 12 -4.24 18.20 -4.02
C MET A 12 -4.38 16.95 -3.15
N ALA A 13 -5.45 16.84 -2.34
CA ALA A 13 -5.70 15.63 -1.57
C ALA A 13 -5.95 14.41 -2.47
N ILE A 14 -6.72 14.58 -3.56
CA ILE A 14 -6.98 13.51 -4.53
C ILE A 14 -5.70 13.13 -5.30
N ASP A 15 -4.89 14.11 -5.70
CA ASP A 15 -3.61 13.86 -6.38
C ASP A 15 -2.60 13.18 -5.46
N SER A 16 -2.54 13.57 -4.18
CA SER A 16 -1.74 12.90 -3.15
C SER A 16 -2.20 11.47 -2.93
N VAL A 17 -3.51 11.21 -2.78
CA VAL A 17 -4.04 9.85 -2.65
C VAL A 17 -3.69 9.02 -3.87
N ARG A 18 -3.81 9.56 -5.09
CA ARG A 18 -3.43 8.85 -6.32
C ARG A 18 -1.93 8.52 -6.36
N LEU A 19 -1.07 9.47 -6.04
CA LEU A 19 0.39 9.27 -5.98
C LEU A 19 0.80 8.24 -4.92
N LEU A 20 0.20 8.31 -3.73
CA LEU A 20 0.44 7.35 -2.66
C LEU A 20 -0.05 5.96 -3.03
N THR A 21 -1.23 5.86 -3.65
CA THR A 21 -1.80 4.61 -4.12
C THR A 21 -0.96 3.99 -5.23
N ASP A 22 -0.49 4.79 -6.20
CA ASP A 22 0.39 4.33 -7.29
C ASP A 22 1.73 3.85 -6.74
N SER A 23 2.33 4.60 -5.81
CA SER A 23 3.56 4.21 -5.11
C SER A 23 3.37 2.91 -4.31
N ALA A 24 2.24 2.79 -3.60
CA ALA A 24 1.88 1.60 -2.84
C ALA A 24 1.70 0.40 -3.78
N ALA A 25 1.01 0.58 -4.92
CA ALA A 25 0.82 -0.46 -5.92
C ALA A 25 2.14 -0.91 -6.55
N GLN A 26 3.07 0.02 -6.80
CA GLN A 26 4.40 -0.31 -7.34
C GLN A 26 5.22 -1.15 -6.35
N ILE A 27 5.23 -0.78 -5.06
CA ILE A 27 5.87 -1.56 -4.01
C ILE A 27 5.19 -2.92 -3.87
N TRP A 28 3.85 -2.93 -3.88
CA TRP A 28 3.06 -4.15 -3.82
C TRP A 28 3.39 -5.12 -4.95
N ARG A 29 3.58 -4.67 -6.20
CA ARG A 29 3.97 -5.54 -7.31
C ARG A 29 5.31 -6.26 -7.11
N GLY A 30 6.23 -5.67 -6.34
CA GLY A 30 7.46 -6.34 -5.93
C GLY A 30 7.20 -7.40 -4.85
N LEU A 31 6.39 -7.04 -3.85
CA LEU A 31 6.03 -7.88 -2.71
C LEU A 31 5.05 -9.02 -3.06
N SER A 32 4.22 -8.84 -4.08
CA SER A 32 3.18 -9.78 -4.52
C SER A 32 3.75 -11.09 -5.05
N ARG A 33 5.06 -11.11 -5.35
CA ARG A 33 5.81 -12.33 -5.71
C ARG A 33 6.08 -13.22 -4.51
N TYR A 34 6.04 -12.67 -3.30
CA TYR A 34 6.40 -13.35 -2.07
C TYR A 34 5.17 -13.67 -1.22
N SER A 35 4.15 -12.79 -1.19
CA SER A 35 2.93 -13.02 -0.42
C SER A 35 1.70 -12.31 -1.00
N SER A 36 0.52 -12.59 -0.46
CA SER A 36 -0.76 -12.04 -0.92
C SER A 36 -1.16 -10.78 -0.17
N LEU A 37 -2.02 -9.95 -0.79
CA LEU A 37 -2.44 -8.69 -0.19
C LEU A 37 -3.36 -8.94 1.00
N GLU A 38 -4.15 -10.01 0.94
CA GLU A 38 -4.93 -10.48 2.08
C GLU A 38 -4.03 -10.76 3.29
N ALA A 39 -2.92 -11.46 3.09
CA ALA A 39 -1.94 -11.68 4.16
C ALA A 39 -1.42 -10.36 4.74
N LEU A 40 -1.17 -9.34 3.90
CA LEU A 40 -0.74 -8.02 4.37
C LEU A 40 -1.80 -7.35 5.25
N THR A 41 -3.08 -7.52 4.93
CA THR A 41 -4.17 -6.93 5.71
C THR A 41 -4.46 -7.65 7.02
N THR A 42 -4.16 -8.96 7.08
CA THR A 42 -4.40 -9.80 8.26
C THR A 42 -3.18 -9.90 9.18
N SER A 43 -1.96 -9.75 8.65
CA SER A 43 -0.72 -9.85 9.40
C SER A 43 -0.42 -8.56 10.14
N GLU A 44 0.00 -8.68 11.40
CA GLU A 44 0.43 -7.53 12.20
C GLU A 44 1.90 -7.18 11.95
N CYS A 45 2.70 -8.17 11.52
CA CYS A 45 4.14 -8.07 11.38
C CYS A 45 4.67 -8.67 10.07
N PHE A 46 5.86 -8.23 9.65
CA PHE A 46 6.56 -8.78 8.48
C PHE A 46 6.76 -10.30 8.58
N ASP A 47 7.14 -10.82 9.76
CA ASP A 47 7.41 -12.24 9.95
C ASP A 47 6.14 -13.10 9.75
N GLU A 48 4.96 -12.62 10.14
CA GLU A 48 3.69 -13.29 9.85
C GLU A 48 3.35 -13.21 8.37
N TRP A 49 3.54 -12.03 7.77
CA TRP A 49 3.24 -11.78 6.36
C TRP A 49 4.09 -12.65 5.41
N ILE A 50 5.39 -12.78 5.69
CA ILE A 50 6.30 -13.61 4.89
C ILE A 50 6.11 -15.11 5.16
N SER A 51 5.69 -15.48 6.36
CA SER A 51 5.41 -16.87 6.73
C SER A 51 4.09 -17.37 6.13
N ALA A 52 3.10 -16.49 5.95
CA ALA A 52 1.78 -16.83 5.43
C ALA A 52 1.83 -17.50 4.05
N ASN A 53 2.82 -17.16 3.24
CA ASN A 53 2.97 -17.70 1.88
C ASN A 53 4.36 -18.31 1.65
N ARG A 54 5.02 -18.75 2.74
CA ARG A 54 6.39 -19.29 2.85
C ARG A 54 7.13 -19.33 1.50
N PRO A 55 8.04 -18.38 1.22
CA PRO A 55 8.63 -18.26 -0.10
C PRO A 55 9.25 -19.60 -0.54
N PRO A 56 9.09 -19.98 -1.83
CA PRO A 56 9.55 -21.27 -2.34
C PRO A 56 11.08 -21.42 -2.29
N MET A 57 11.81 -20.31 -2.08
CA MET A 57 13.24 -20.28 -1.92
C MET A 57 13.61 -19.47 -0.66
N PRO A 58 14.62 -19.90 0.13
CA PRO A 58 15.11 -19.11 1.24
C PRO A 58 15.63 -17.76 0.72
N LEU A 59 15.13 -16.69 1.31
CA LEU A 59 15.58 -15.33 1.04
C LEU A 59 17.00 -15.14 1.59
N ASP A 60 17.88 -14.50 0.83
CA ASP A 60 19.15 -14.05 1.40
C ASP A 60 18.92 -12.82 2.32
N ARG A 61 19.88 -12.52 3.20
CA ARG A 61 19.79 -11.39 4.14
C ARG A 61 19.55 -10.05 3.44
N ALA A 62 20.17 -9.85 2.27
CA ALA A 62 19.98 -8.63 1.49
C ALA A 62 18.54 -8.51 0.95
N GLU A 63 17.97 -9.62 0.49
CA GLU A 63 16.59 -9.67 0.00
C GLU A 63 15.60 -9.49 1.15
N GLU A 64 15.81 -10.17 2.27
CA GLU A 64 14.96 -10.03 3.45
C GLU A 64 14.96 -8.58 3.96
N GLN A 65 16.12 -7.91 3.98
CA GLN A 65 16.22 -6.53 4.42
C GLN A 65 15.56 -5.55 3.43
N ALA A 66 15.66 -5.81 2.12
CA ALA A 66 14.93 -5.06 1.11
C ALA A 66 13.42 -5.25 1.27
N LEU A 67 12.95 -6.49 1.46
CA LEU A 67 11.55 -6.82 1.68
C LEU A 67 10.99 -6.19 2.95
N ARG A 68 11.74 -6.23 4.07
CA ARG A 68 11.35 -5.55 5.31
C ARG A 68 11.20 -4.04 5.11
N ARG A 69 12.11 -3.43 4.35
CA ARG A 69 12.04 -1.99 4.02
C ARG A 69 10.81 -1.68 3.18
N ASP A 70 10.57 -2.47 2.16
CA ASP A 70 9.46 -2.28 1.22
C ASP A 70 8.11 -2.55 1.92
N TYR A 71 8.02 -3.57 2.77
CA TYR A 71 6.87 -3.84 3.64
C TYR A 71 6.57 -2.65 4.55
N ARG A 72 7.57 -2.14 5.28
CA ARG A 72 7.40 -0.96 6.15
C ARG A 72 6.96 0.26 5.37
N ARG A 73 7.54 0.47 4.19
CA ARG A 73 7.17 1.60 3.34
C ARG A 73 5.73 1.46 2.85
N LEU A 74 5.30 0.26 2.49
CA LEU A 74 3.92 0.00 2.08
C LEU A 74 2.94 0.25 3.23
N THR A 75 3.23 -0.23 4.44
CA THR A 75 2.36 0.02 5.60
C THR A 75 2.28 1.51 5.95
N THR A 76 3.39 2.26 5.87
CA THR A 76 3.36 3.72 6.02
C THR A 76 2.51 4.38 4.95
N LEU A 77 2.63 3.99 3.67
CA LEU A 77 1.80 4.54 2.61
C LEU A 77 0.31 4.23 2.82
N ILE A 78 -0.03 3.03 3.29
CA ILE A 78 -1.41 2.66 3.60
C ILE A 78 -1.95 3.52 4.77
N ASP A 79 -1.15 3.77 5.80
CA ASP A 79 -1.51 4.63 6.93
C ASP A 79 -1.70 6.10 6.51
N GLU A 80 -0.86 6.60 5.61
CA GLU A 80 -1.00 7.93 5.01
C GLU A 80 -2.28 8.02 4.14
N ILE A 81 -2.55 7.02 3.31
CA ILE A 81 -3.79 6.95 2.52
C ILE A 81 -4.99 6.87 3.48
N GLU A 82 -4.93 6.04 4.52
CA GLU A 82 -5.97 5.91 5.55
C GLU A 82 -6.24 7.25 6.23
N THR A 83 -5.20 8.00 6.58
CA THR A 83 -5.33 9.35 7.16
C THR A 83 -6.04 10.31 6.20
N LEU A 84 -5.75 10.22 4.90
CA LEU A 84 -6.35 11.06 3.88
C LEU A 84 -7.81 10.68 3.56
N VAL A 85 -8.13 9.39 3.48
CA VAL A 85 -9.48 8.89 3.17
C VAL A 85 -10.35 8.65 4.42
N ARG A 86 -9.75 8.78 5.61
CA ARG A 86 -10.35 8.51 6.95
C ARG A 86 -11.01 7.12 7.07
N SER A 87 -10.54 6.15 6.30
CA SER A 87 -11.10 4.80 6.26
C SER A 87 -10.07 3.79 5.75
N ARG A 88 -9.64 2.88 6.63
CA ARG A 88 -8.71 1.79 6.27
C ARG A 88 -9.23 0.94 5.11
N SER A 89 -10.50 0.57 5.15
CA SER A 89 -11.15 -0.25 4.12
C SER A 89 -11.11 0.43 2.75
N GLN A 90 -11.30 1.74 2.71
CA GLN A 90 -11.26 2.52 1.48
C GLN A 90 -9.82 2.69 0.95
N ALA A 91 -8.85 2.88 1.85
CA ALA A 91 -7.43 2.92 1.49
C ALA A 91 -6.96 1.63 0.81
N ILE A 92 -7.32 0.48 1.39
CA ILE A 92 -6.99 -0.84 0.84
C ILE A 92 -7.66 -1.03 -0.54
N GLN A 93 -8.94 -0.68 -0.69
CA GLN A 93 -9.64 -0.81 -1.97
C GLN A 93 -9.01 0.02 -3.09
N LEU A 94 -8.51 1.22 -2.79
CA LEU A 94 -7.82 2.05 -3.78
C LEU A 94 -6.54 1.37 -4.29
N VAL A 95 -5.77 0.77 -3.37
CA VAL A 95 -4.55 0.01 -3.71
C VAL A 95 -4.93 -1.21 -4.54
N VAL A 96 -5.93 -1.98 -4.14
CA VAL A 96 -6.45 -3.15 -4.90
C VAL A 96 -6.88 -2.76 -6.31
N ALA A 97 -7.63 -1.66 -6.46
CA ALA A 97 -8.13 -1.18 -7.73
C ALA A 97 -7.01 -0.76 -8.70
N GLN A 98 -5.84 -0.36 -8.20
CA GLN A 98 -4.67 -0.07 -9.04
C GLN A 98 -3.85 -1.32 -9.38
N ILE A 99 -3.91 -2.35 -8.54
CA ILE A 99 -3.21 -3.61 -8.77
C ILE A 99 -3.98 -4.48 -9.76
N THR A 100 -5.31 -4.46 -9.68
CA THR A 100 -6.21 -5.23 -10.54
C THR A 100 -6.56 -4.36 -11.74
N PRO A 101 -6.03 -4.63 -12.95
CA PRO A 101 -6.49 -3.91 -14.13
C PRO A 101 -7.99 -4.23 -14.29
N SER A 102 -8.85 -3.21 -14.13
CA SER A 102 -10.22 -3.28 -14.63
C SER A 102 -10.15 -3.59 -16.13
N ASP A 103 -10.55 -4.80 -16.49
CA ASP A 103 -10.95 -5.18 -17.85
C ASP A 103 -12.25 -4.46 -18.23
#